data_AF-A0A6A7LJA6-F1
#
_entry.id   AF-A0A6A7LJA6-F1
#
_cell.length_a   1.000
_cell.length_b   1.000
_cell.length_c   1.000
_cell.angle_alpha   90.00
_cell.angle_beta   90.00
_cell.angle_gamma   90.00
#
_symmetry.space_group_name_H-M   'P 1'
#
loop_
_entity.id
_entity.type
_entity.pdbx_description
1 polymer ?
#
loop_
_entity_poly.entity_id
_entity_poly.type
_entity_poly.pdbx_seq_one_letter_code
_entity_poly.pdbx_strand_id
1 'polypeptide(L)'
;MPNSYPQLQGKIEAYNKIVKNEFLALEDIPNIDDGKLRYDMFVKAYNEAREHGGINGLTPSEMFLQRLITSTIDKGPKQQSVTHVGNQKCNLSV
;
A
#
# COMPACT_ATOMS: atom_id res chain seq x y z
N MET A 1 22.84 -2.72 -14.09
CA MET A 1 22.01 -3.68 -13.33
C MET A 1 20.83 -2.91 -12.77
N PRO A 2 19.56 -3.31 -12.99
CA PRO A 2 18.44 -2.59 -12.39
C PRO A 2 18.51 -2.76 -10.87
N ASN A 3 18.24 -1.70 -10.13
CA ASN A 3 18.34 -1.69 -8.68
C ASN A 3 17.44 -2.76 -8.06
N SER A 4 18.05 -3.82 -7.54
CA SER A 4 17.43 -4.88 -6.77
C SER A 4 16.97 -4.30 -5.43
N TYR A 5 15.78 -3.71 -5.40
CA TYR A 5 15.10 -3.30 -4.18
C TYR A 5 14.07 -4.38 -3.82
N PRO A 6 14.47 -5.51 -3.20
CA PRO A 6 13.57 -6.61 -2.82
C PRO A 6 12.38 -6.12 -1.98
N GLN A 7 12.54 -5.03 -1.24
CA GLN A 7 11.47 -4.39 -0.47
C GLN A 7 10.25 -3.94 -1.32
N LEU A 8 10.44 -3.61 -2.60
CA LEU A 8 9.33 -3.25 -3.50
C LEU A 8 8.62 -4.49 -4.05
N GLN A 9 9.33 -5.62 -4.17
CA GLN A 9 8.77 -6.87 -4.70
C GLN A 9 8.01 -7.67 -3.64
N GLY A 10 8.36 -7.56 -2.36
CA GLY A 10 7.76 -8.37 -1.30
C GLY A 10 6.23 -8.29 -1.22
N LYS A 11 5.63 -7.12 -1.51
CA LYS A 11 4.15 -6.98 -1.56
C LYS A 11 3.53 -7.72 -2.75
N ILE A 12 4.17 -7.66 -3.90
CA ILE A 12 3.73 -8.36 -5.12
C ILE A 12 3.89 -9.87 -4.93
N GLU A 13 5.02 -10.31 -4.37
CA GLU A 13 5.28 -11.71 -4.06
C GLU A 13 4.27 -12.28 -3.07
N ALA A 14 3.94 -11.52 -2.01
CA ALA A 14 2.92 -11.91 -1.04
C ALA A 14 1.55 -12.07 -1.71
N TYR A 15 1.13 -11.09 -2.53
CA TYR A 15 -0.12 -11.19 -3.28
C TYR A 15 -0.14 -12.39 -4.24
N ASN A 16 0.94 -12.62 -4.99
CA ASN A 16 1.05 -13.77 -5.89
C ASN A 16 0.98 -15.11 -5.14
N LYS A 17 1.50 -15.17 -3.91
CA LYS A 17 1.37 -16.36 -3.06
C LYS A 17 -0.08 -16.60 -2.64
N ILE A 18 -0.82 -15.54 -2.32
CA ILE A 18 -2.26 -15.61 -2.00
C ILE A 18 -3.03 -16.13 -3.22
N VAL A 19 -2.82 -15.56 -4.42
CA VAL A 19 -3.48 -16.02 -5.65
C VAL A 19 -3.22 -17.50 -5.91
N LYS A 20 -1.97 -17.95 -5.77
CA LYS A 20 -1.62 -19.37 -5.99
C LYS A 20 -2.30 -20.29 -4.99
N ASN A 21 -2.30 -19.93 -3.71
CA ASN A 21 -2.74 -20.82 -2.64
C ASN A 21 -4.24 -20.80 -2.39
N GLU A 22 -4.92 -19.68 -2.66
CA GLU A 22 -6.32 -19.48 -2.31
C GLU A 22 -7.25 -19.47 -3.53
N PHE A 23 -6.74 -19.08 -4.70
CA PHE A 23 -7.54 -19.09 -5.94
C PHE A 23 -7.19 -20.32 -6.79
N LEU A 24 -5.96 -20.39 -7.30
CA LEU A 24 -5.57 -21.43 -8.26
C LEU A 24 -5.53 -22.85 -7.67
N ALA A 25 -5.31 -22.99 -6.37
CA ALA A 25 -5.26 -24.29 -5.71
C ALA A 25 -6.65 -24.83 -5.32
N LEU A 26 -7.68 -23.99 -5.28
CA LEU A 26 -9.02 -24.35 -4.76
C LEU A 26 -10.09 -24.35 -5.85
N GLU A 27 -9.99 -23.45 -6.83
CA GLU A 27 -10.99 -23.32 -7.89
C GLU A 27 -10.78 -24.37 -8.98
N ASP A 28 -11.86 -25.06 -9.35
CA ASP A 28 -11.91 -25.83 -10.60
C ASP A 28 -12.23 -24.86 -11.74
N ILE A 29 -11.23 -24.60 -12.59
CA ILE A 29 -11.29 -23.63 -13.69
C ILE A 29 -11.41 -24.41 -15.00
N PRO A 30 -12.63 -24.66 -15.50
CA PRO A 30 -12.85 -25.51 -16.68
C PRO A 30 -12.35 -24.88 -17.98
N ASN A 31 -12.29 -23.55 -18.04
CA ASN A 31 -11.77 -22.81 -19.19
C ASN A 31 -11.28 -21.41 -18.79
N ILE A 32 -10.58 -20.76 -19.71
CA ILE A 32 -9.93 -19.45 -19.48
C ILE A 32 -10.96 -18.34 -19.19
N ASP A 33 -12.12 -18.34 -19.83
CA ASP A 33 -13.09 -17.26 -19.68
C ASP A 33 -13.80 -17.35 -18.32
N ASP A 34 -14.14 -18.56 -17.87
CA ASP A 34 -14.59 -18.80 -16.50
C ASP A 34 -13.50 -18.43 -15.48
N GLY A 35 -12.25 -18.78 -15.76
CA GLY A 35 -11.11 -18.41 -14.93
C GLY A 35 -10.94 -16.89 -14.76
N LYS A 36 -11.10 -16.12 -15.84
CA LYS A 36 -11.08 -14.65 -15.77
C LYS A 36 -12.23 -14.11 -14.92
N LEU A 37 -13.45 -14.59 -15.13
CA LEU A 37 -14.62 -14.13 -14.38
C LEU A 37 -14.46 -14.39 -12.88
N ARG A 38 -14.02 -15.60 -12.50
CA ARG A 38 -13.80 -15.95 -11.09
C ARG A 38 -12.63 -15.19 -10.50
N TYR A 39 -11.56 -14.97 -11.27
CA TYR A 39 -10.43 -14.17 -10.81
C TYR A 39 -10.83 -12.73 -10.53
N ASP A 40 -11.66 -12.12 -11.38
CA ASP A 40 -12.19 -10.77 -11.14
C ASP A 40 -13.02 -10.72 -9.84
N MET A 41 -13.86 -11.73 -9.58
CA MET A 41 -14.60 -11.86 -8.33
C MET A 41 -13.66 -12.00 -7.12
N PHE A 42 -12.62 -12.82 -7.24
CA PHE A 42 -11.61 -13.02 -6.20
C PHE A 42 -10.88 -11.71 -5.88
N VAL A 43 -10.43 -10.97 -6.91
CA VAL A 43 -9.76 -9.67 -6.76
C VAL A 43 -10.68 -8.65 -6.09
N LYS A 44 -11.95 -8.62 -6.49
CA LYS A 44 -12.95 -7.73 -5.88
C LYS A 44 -13.14 -8.05 -4.40
N ALA A 45 -13.33 -9.32 -4.05
CA ALA A 45 -13.45 -9.74 -2.66
C ALA A 45 -12.19 -9.43 -1.84
N TYR A 46 -11.00 -9.67 -2.39
CA TYR A 46 -9.73 -9.34 -1.76
C TYR A 46 -9.60 -7.82 -1.46
N ASN A 47 -10.00 -6.97 -2.41
CA ASN A 47 -9.85 -5.53 -2.26
C ASN A 47 -10.94 -4.87 -1.41
N GLU A 48 -12.17 -5.40 -1.44
CA GLU A 48 -13.35 -4.74 -0.86
C GLU A 48 -13.89 -5.40 0.40
N ALA A 49 -13.56 -6.67 0.66
CA ALA A 49 -14.15 -7.42 1.78
C ALA A 49 -13.09 -8.00 2.75
N ARG A 50 -11.82 -8.11 2.34
CA ARG A 50 -10.76 -8.68 3.18
C ARG A 50 -10.08 -7.62 4.04
N GLU A 51 -10.31 -7.70 5.35
CA GLU A 51 -9.57 -6.95 6.34
C GLU A 51 -8.09 -7.39 6.41
N HIS A 52 -7.19 -6.43 6.59
CA HIS A 52 -5.76 -6.71 6.68
C HIS A 52 -5.19 -6.15 7.99
N GLY A 53 -4.66 -7.04 8.85
CA GLY A 53 -4.09 -6.65 10.14
C GLY A 53 -2.93 -5.63 10.03
N GLY A 54 -2.16 -5.68 8.93
CA GLY A 54 -1.08 -4.73 8.67
C GLY A 54 -1.52 -3.30 8.33
N ILE A 55 -2.83 -3.06 8.14
CA ILE A 55 -3.42 -1.74 7.86
C ILE A 55 -4.63 -1.48 8.79
N ASN A 56 -4.51 -1.83 10.06
CA ASN A 56 -5.51 -1.60 11.11
C ASN A 56 -6.86 -2.27 10.84
N GLY A 57 -6.87 -3.41 10.17
CA GLY A 57 -8.11 -4.13 9.83
C GLY A 57 -8.87 -3.52 8.67
N LEU A 58 -8.39 -2.45 8.03
CA LEU A 58 -9.01 -1.92 6.82
C LEU A 58 -8.85 -2.90 5.66
N THR A 59 -9.77 -2.81 4.71
CA THR A 59 -9.63 -3.40 3.39
C THR A 59 -8.63 -2.60 2.54
N PRO A 60 -8.01 -3.22 1.52
CA PRO A 60 -7.12 -2.52 0.60
C PRO A 60 -7.77 -1.28 -0.02
N SER A 61 -9.04 -1.37 -0.42
CA SER A 61 -9.81 -0.25 -1.00
C SER A 61 -10.04 0.89 -0.01
N GLU A 62 -10.40 0.59 1.23
CA GLU A 62 -10.58 1.61 2.28
C GLU A 62 -9.29 2.34 2.58
N MET A 63 -8.18 1.61 2.71
CA MET A 63 -6.85 2.19 2.93
C MET A 63 -6.46 3.12 1.76
N PHE A 64 -6.70 2.67 0.53
CA PHE A 64 -6.43 3.48 -0.66
C PHE A 64 -7.24 4.77 -0.66
N LEU A 65 -8.55 4.70 -0.39
CA LEU A 65 -9.42 5.87 -0.33
C LEU A 65 -9.01 6.83 0.79
N GLN A 66 -8.69 6.31 1.98
CA GLN A 66 -8.19 7.10 3.10
C GLN A 66 -6.93 7.88 2.70
N ARG A 67 -5.97 7.23 2.03
CA ARG A 67 -4.76 7.90 1.54
C ARG A 67 -5.04 8.98 0.52
N LEU A 68 -5.99 8.78 -0.38
CA LEU A 68 -6.39 9.81 -1.35
C LEU A 68 -6.92 11.04 -0.62
N ILE A 69 -7.83 10.84 0.34
CA ILE A 69 -8.41 11.93 1.13
C ILE A 69 -7.30 12.69 1.88
N THR A 70 -6.43 11.99 2.63
CA THR A 70 -5.34 12.65 3.35
C THR A 70 -4.39 13.40 2.42
N SER A 71 -4.06 12.84 1.26
CA SER A 71 -3.20 13.50 0.26
C SER A 71 -3.83 14.75 -0.35
N THR A 72 -5.17 14.84 -0.39
CA THR A 72 -5.86 16.06 -0.84
C THR A 72 -5.92 17.15 0.22
N ILE A 73 -5.99 16.78 1.50
CA ILE A 73 -6.04 17.72 2.63
C ILE A 73 -4.68 18.43 2.81
N ASP A 74 -3.57 17.73 2.63
CA ASP A 74 -2.21 18.29 2.73
C ASP A 74 -1.85 19.32 1.64
N LYS A 75 -2.75 19.54 0.66
CA LYS A 75 -2.60 20.59 -0.37
C LYS A 75 -3.23 21.93 0.01
N GLY A 76 -3.80 22.07 1.21
CA GLY A 76 -4.16 23.38 1.78
C GLY A 76 -2.93 24.29 1.91
N PRO A 77 -3.09 25.64 1.95
CA PRO A 77 -1.96 26.55 1.95
C PRO A 77 -1.05 26.23 3.13
N LYS A 78 0.18 25.80 2.82
CA LYS A 78 1.23 25.58 3.82
C LYS A 78 1.42 26.87 4.60
N GLN A 79 0.93 26.91 5.84
CA GLN A 79 1.47 27.87 6.80
C GLN A 79 2.95 27.51 6.99
N GLN A 80 3.81 28.46 6.65
CA GLN A 80 5.25 28.33 6.86
C GLN A 80 5.48 28.16 8.37
N SER A 81 5.94 26.99 8.79
CA SER A 81 6.48 26.79 10.14
C SER A 81 7.77 27.60 10.24
N VAL A 82 7.68 28.81 10.80
CA VAL A 82 8.85 29.59 11.18
C VAL A 82 9.32 29.08 12.55
N THR A 83 10.31 28.19 12.53
CA THR A 83 11.17 28.00 13.70
C THR A 83 12.61 28.28 13.28
N HIS A 84 12.92 29.58 13.16
CA HIS A 84 14.30 30.04 13.12
C HIS A 84 14.77 30.20 14.58
N VAL A 85 15.51 29.20 15.09
CA VAL A 85 16.39 29.35 16.24
C VAL A 85 17.77 28.98 15.70
N GLY A 86 18.52 29.91 15.09
CA GLY A 86 19.17 30.97 15.84
C GLY A 86 20.33 30.42 16.69
N ASN A 87 21.15 29.51 16.15
CA ASN A 87 22.32 28.97 16.84
C ASN A 87 23.44 30.02 16.83
N GLN A 88 23.46 30.89 17.86
CA GLN A 88 24.56 31.84 18.06
C GLN A 88 25.78 31.07 18.55
N LYS A 89 26.88 31.21 17.79
CA LYS A 89 28.21 30.68 18.09
C LYS A 89 28.71 31.22 19.43
N CYS A 90 28.97 30.36 20.40
CA CYS A 90 29.86 30.68 21.51
C CYS A 90 31.29 30.35 21.07
N ASN A 91 32.10 31.37 20.80
CA ASN A 91 33.55 31.24 20.75
C ASN A 91 34.06 31.08 22.18
N LEU A 92 34.68 29.94 22.48
CA LEU A 92 35.43 29.74 23.71
C LEU A 92 36.91 29.99 23.42
N SER A 93 37.39 31.16 23.83
CA SER A 93 38.82 31.50 23.87
C SER A 93 39.45 30.74 25.05
N VAL A 94 40.58 30.07 24.81
CA VAL A 94 41.51 29.60 25.86
C VAL A 94 42.73 30.49 25.84
#